data_AF-A0A8T9QEK2-F1
#
_entry.id   AF-A0A8T9QEK2-F1
#
_cell.length_a   1.000
_cell.length_b   1.000
_cell.length_c   1.000
_cell.angle_alpha   90.00
_cell.angle_beta   90.00
_cell.angle_gamma   90.00
#
_symmetry.space_group_name_H-M   'P 1'
#
loop_
_entity.id
_entity.type
_entity.pdbx_description
1 polymer ?
#
loop_
_entity_poly.entity_id
_entity_poly.type
_entity_poly.pdbx_seq_one_letter_code
_entity_poly.pdbx_strand_id
1 'polypeptide(L)'
;MRAALLTFLACSYALPVLCQTSRSTESNVKSPVLSIHYYVNNKEKQRRVKAKDITLWSRTHRYLLRDSAGLLLLPFVAKNDTLDLSIKLGRQSFSMERIPGWRLQPGATVWLGQIDDFNKVVSIAKEDKMLPTEADYAVLNSRYRLADYNVIDLPDTVLHKQVKYIIINGYGQGTLLESWWVASK
;
A
#
# COMPACT_ATOMS: atom_id res chain seq x y z
N MET A 1 -35.21 82.40 4.84
CA MET A 1 -35.00 81.97 3.45
C MET A 1 -33.62 81.34 3.36
N ARG A 2 -33.55 80.12 2.78
CA ARG A 2 -32.35 79.33 2.47
C ARG A 2 -31.69 78.54 3.61
N ALA A 3 -31.98 77.24 3.58
CA ALA A 3 -31.25 76.15 4.20
C ALA A 3 -29.86 75.99 3.57
N ALA A 4 -28.90 75.49 4.36
CA ALA A 4 -27.72 74.80 3.84
C ALA A 4 -27.34 73.68 4.81
N LEU A 5 -27.83 72.49 4.44
CA LEU A 5 -27.45 71.18 4.96
C LEU A 5 -25.97 70.95 4.58
N LEU A 6 -25.08 70.75 5.54
CA LEU A 6 -23.70 70.32 5.26
C LEU A 6 -23.61 68.82 5.51
N THR A 7 -23.75 68.10 4.40
CA THR A 7 -23.68 66.65 4.25
C THR A 7 -22.27 66.11 4.48
N PHE A 8 -22.24 64.99 5.22
CA PHE A 8 -21.14 64.03 5.33
C PHE A 8 -20.55 63.64 3.97
N LEU A 9 -19.21 63.55 3.90
CA LEU A 9 -18.51 62.75 2.90
C LEU A 9 -17.38 61.98 3.61
N ALA A 10 -17.75 60.85 4.21
CA ALA A 10 -16.80 59.82 4.57
C ALA A 10 -16.45 59.06 3.29
N CYS A 11 -15.18 59.12 2.88
CA CYS A 11 -14.64 58.27 1.81
C CYS A 11 -14.69 56.81 2.24
N SER A 12 -15.77 56.10 1.89
CA SER A 12 -15.78 54.64 1.86
C SER A 12 -15.04 54.20 0.61
N TYR A 13 -13.79 53.75 0.78
CA TYR A 13 -13.10 52.97 -0.24
C TYR A 13 -13.84 51.63 -0.39
N ALA A 14 -14.72 51.57 -1.39
CA ALA A 14 -15.25 50.34 -1.93
C ALA A 14 -14.54 50.07 -3.26
N LEU A 15 -13.90 48.91 -3.36
CA LEU A 15 -13.80 48.00 -4.51
C LEU A 15 -12.39 47.37 -4.61
N PRO A 16 -12.24 46.14 -5.13
CA PRO A 16 -13.24 45.11 -5.37
C PRO A 16 -13.01 43.91 -4.44
N VAL A 17 -14.09 43.34 -3.92
CA VAL A 17 -14.07 41.92 -3.52
C VAL A 17 -13.86 41.16 -4.82
N LEU A 18 -12.62 40.75 -5.08
CA LEU A 18 -12.31 39.71 -6.03
C LEU A 18 -13.12 38.50 -5.60
N CYS A 19 -14.23 38.28 -6.29
CA CYS A 19 -14.99 37.06 -6.26
C CYS A 19 -14.03 35.96 -6.73
N GLN A 20 -13.28 35.37 -5.79
CA GLN A 20 -12.56 34.13 -6.02
C GLN A 20 -13.65 33.08 -6.17
N THR A 21 -14.13 32.92 -7.40
CA THR A 21 -14.83 31.74 -7.83
C THR A 21 -13.95 30.55 -7.46
N SER A 22 -14.47 29.76 -6.53
CA SER A 22 -13.98 28.46 -6.07
C SER A 22 -13.12 27.73 -7.10
N ARG A 23 -11.80 27.71 -6.89
CA ARG A 23 -10.97 26.54 -7.25
C ARG A 23 -10.95 25.60 -6.06
N SER A 24 -12.09 24.97 -5.79
CA SER A 24 -12.23 23.88 -4.82
C SER A 24 -12.71 22.62 -5.52
N THR A 25 -11.96 22.14 -6.50
CA THR A 25 -12.20 20.82 -7.11
C THR A 25 -10.87 20.33 -7.67
N GLU A 26 -9.97 19.90 -6.77
CA GLU A 26 -8.84 18.96 -7.00
C GLU A 26 -7.95 18.79 -5.76
N SER A 27 -8.09 19.63 -4.71
CA SER A 27 -7.17 19.68 -3.56
C SER A 27 -7.44 18.70 -2.40
N ASN A 28 -8.40 17.78 -2.53
CA ASN A 28 -8.74 16.81 -1.47
C ASN A 28 -8.46 15.35 -1.85
N VAL A 29 -7.55 15.12 -2.79
CA VAL A 29 -7.00 13.77 -3.01
C VAL A 29 -6.02 13.51 -1.87
N LYS A 30 -6.50 12.83 -0.81
CA LYS A 30 -5.62 12.34 0.26
C LYS A 30 -4.46 11.57 -0.38
N SER A 31 -3.22 12.00 -0.13
CA SER A 31 -2.05 11.32 -0.65
C SER A 31 -2.09 9.85 -0.22
N PRO A 32 -1.90 8.90 -1.16
CA PRO A 32 -1.93 7.49 -0.82
C PRO A 32 -0.92 7.16 0.27
N VAL A 33 -1.43 6.60 1.36
CA VAL A 33 -0.63 6.09 2.47
C VAL A 33 -0.38 4.61 2.22
N LEU A 34 0.89 4.21 2.23
CA LEU A 34 1.32 2.82 2.19
C LEU A 34 1.86 2.44 3.57
N SER A 35 1.21 1.47 4.21
CA SER A 35 1.77 0.74 5.35
C SER A 35 2.57 -0.43 4.83
N ILE A 36 3.78 -0.63 5.35
CA ILE A 36 4.62 -1.78 5.01
C ILE A 36 4.90 -2.59 6.26
N HIS A 37 4.48 -3.85 6.23
CA HIS A 37 4.71 -4.82 7.28
C HIS A 37 5.72 -5.86 6.80
N TYR A 38 6.63 -6.28 7.68
CA TYR A 38 7.68 -7.25 7.34
C TYR A 38 7.58 -8.49 8.22
N TYR A 39 7.61 -9.67 7.60
CA TYR A 39 7.48 -10.96 8.28
C TYR A 39 8.66 -11.87 8.01
N VAL A 40 9.04 -12.65 9.01
CA VAL A 40 10.03 -13.72 8.89
C VAL A 40 9.45 -14.99 9.50
N ASN A 41 9.32 -16.05 8.70
CA ASN A 41 8.72 -17.33 9.10
C ASN A 41 7.35 -17.12 9.79
N ASN A 42 6.44 -16.43 9.11
CA ASN A 42 5.09 -16.03 9.57
C ASN A 42 5.03 -15.14 10.83
N LYS A 43 6.16 -14.66 11.33
CA LYS A 43 6.20 -13.76 12.50
C LYS A 43 6.53 -12.34 12.07
N GLU A 44 5.69 -11.39 12.50
CA GLU A 44 5.95 -9.98 12.23
C GLU A 44 7.28 -9.56 12.87
N LYS A 45 8.05 -8.80 12.11
CA LYS A 45 9.30 -8.17 12.52
C LYS A 45 9.12 -6.68 12.36
N GLN A 46 9.20 -5.96 13.47
CA GLN A 46 9.22 -4.51 13.45
C GLN A 46 10.46 -4.03 12.71
N ARG A 47 10.29 -3.67 11.44
CA ARG A 47 11.29 -3.00 10.62
C ARG A 47 10.65 -1.82 9.94
N ARG A 48 11.19 -0.64 10.22
CA ARG A 48 10.74 0.58 9.55
C ARG A 48 11.32 0.63 8.14
N VAL A 49 10.45 0.54 7.15
CA VAL A 49 10.79 0.79 5.74
C VAL A 49 10.75 2.29 5.51
N LYS A 50 11.80 2.85 4.91
CA LYS A 50 11.88 4.30 4.61
C LYS A 50 11.62 4.54 3.14
N ALA A 51 11.16 5.73 2.77
CA ALA A 51 10.89 6.09 1.38
C ALA A 51 12.10 5.85 0.45
N LYS A 52 13.33 6.10 0.92
CA LYS A 52 14.57 5.87 0.16
C LYS A 52 14.84 4.40 -0.18
N ASP A 53 14.24 3.49 0.58
CA ASP A 53 14.40 2.05 0.41
C ASP A 53 13.38 1.49 -0.59
N ILE A 54 12.50 2.34 -1.11
CA ILE A 54 11.43 1.99 -2.04
C ILE A 54 11.72 2.66 -3.37
N THR A 55 11.57 1.88 -4.41
CA THR A 55 11.71 2.31 -5.79
C THR A 55 10.43 1.92 -6.50
N LEU A 56 9.66 2.94 -6.92
CA LEU A 56 8.40 2.77 -7.64
C LEU A 56 8.52 3.42 -9.02
N TRP A 57 8.30 2.64 -10.06
CA TRP A 57 8.39 3.11 -11.45
C TRP A 57 7.13 2.75 -12.21
N SER A 58 6.71 3.63 -13.11
CA SER A 58 5.94 3.25 -14.28
C SER A 58 6.87 3.11 -15.48
N ARG A 59 6.31 2.75 -16.64
CA ARG A 59 7.05 2.66 -17.90
C ARG A 59 7.82 3.94 -18.25
N THR A 60 7.32 5.10 -17.83
CA THR A 60 7.86 6.41 -18.23
C THR A 60 8.30 7.30 -17.07
N HIS A 61 8.02 6.92 -15.82
CA HIS A 61 8.24 7.81 -14.69
C HIS A 61 8.70 7.07 -13.44
N ARG A 62 9.68 7.65 -12.75
CA ARG A 62 10.04 7.24 -11.39
C ARG A 62 9.26 8.09 -10.39
N TYR A 63 8.50 7.44 -9.53
CA TYR A 63 7.76 8.11 -8.47
C TYR A 63 8.66 8.35 -7.26
N LEU A 64 8.59 9.56 -6.69
CA LEU A 64 9.26 9.93 -5.45
C LEU A 64 8.30 9.74 -4.27
N LEU A 65 8.66 8.84 -3.35
CA LEU A 65 7.91 8.64 -2.11
C LEU A 65 8.40 9.59 -1.02
N ARG A 66 7.53 9.92 -0.07
CA ARG A 66 7.88 10.73 1.12
C ARG A 66 7.53 10.00 2.41
N ASP A 67 8.34 10.19 3.44
CA ASP A 67 8.04 9.72 4.80
C ASP A 67 7.25 10.79 5.56
N SER A 68 6.12 10.43 6.18
CA SER A 68 5.38 11.30 7.09
C SER A 68 4.78 10.50 8.24
N ALA A 69 5.13 10.82 9.49
CA ALA A 69 4.60 10.16 10.69
C ALA A 69 4.64 8.62 10.68
N GLY A 70 5.65 8.02 10.03
CA GLY A 70 5.78 6.55 9.91
C GLY A 70 5.01 5.93 8.74
N LEU A 71 4.35 6.75 7.94
CA LEU A 71 3.62 6.38 6.73
C LEU A 71 4.41 6.79 5.49
N LEU A 72 4.23 6.04 4.42
CA LEU A 72 4.82 6.34 3.12
C LEU A 72 3.76 6.99 2.23
N LEU A 73 4.02 8.22 1.83
CA LEU A 73 3.15 8.99 0.96
C LEU A 73 3.57 8.73 -0.49
N LEU A 74 2.67 8.11 -1.25
CA LEU A 74 2.81 7.96 -2.70
C LEU A 74 2.24 9.19 -3.41
N PRO A 75 2.82 9.59 -4.55
CA PRO A 75 2.18 10.52 -5.46
C PRO A 75 0.92 9.90 -6.08
N PHE A 76 0.08 10.73 -6.72
CA PHE A 76 -1.06 10.22 -7.46
C PHE A 76 -0.60 9.32 -8.61
N VAL A 77 -1.08 8.07 -8.62
CA VAL A 77 -0.85 7.11 -9.70
C VAL A 77 -2.13 7.00 -10.51
N ALA A 78 -2.01 7.17 -11.82
CA ALA A 78 -3.12 6.93 -12.72
C ALA A 78 -3.60 5.47 -12.64
N LYS A 79 -4.92 5.25 -12.54
CA LYS A 79 -5.50 3.92 -12.36
C LYS A 79 -5.11 2.91 -13.45
N ASN A 80 -4.91 3.39 -14.67
CA ASN A 80 -4.60 2.57 -15.84
C ASN A 80 -3.10 2.33 -16.04
N ASP A 81 -2.26 2.93 -15.21
CA ASP A 81 -0.82 2.74 -15.27
C ASP A 81 -0.44 1.35 -14.72
N THR A 82 0.73 0.86 -15.12
CA THR A 82 1.33 -0.35 -14.55
C THR A 82 2.63 0.01 -13.87
N LEU A 83 2.80 -0.48 -12.65
CA LEU A 83 3.87 -0.10 -11.76
C LEU A 83 4.79 -1.27 -11.44
N ASP A 84 6.07 -0.97 -11.38
CA ASP A 84 7.10 -1.86 -10.83
C ASP A 84 7.49 -1.34 -9.45
N LEU A 85 7.29 -2.17 -8.44
CA LEU A 85 7.62 -1.89 -7.04
C LEU A 85 8.84 -2.70 -6.65
N SER A 86 9.87 -2.03 -6.13
CA SER A 86 11.05 -2.65 -5.55
C SER A 86 11.30 -2.08 -4.16
N ILE A 87 11.51 -2.96 -3.18
CA ILE A 87 11.71 -2.59 -1.77
C ILE A 87 12.98 -3.28 -1.27
N LYS A 88 13.91 -2.49 -0.74
CA LYS A 88 15.21 -2.95 -0.25
C LYS A 88 15.26 -2.90 1.28
N LEU A 89 15.42 -4.05 1.92
CA LEU A 89 15.57 -4.16 3.37
C LEU A 89 16.95 -4.72 3.71
N GLY A 90 17.91 -3.83 3.95
CA GLY A 90 19.31 -4.21 4.16
C GLY A 90 19.90 -4.91 2.93
N ARG A 91 20.20 -6.21 3.05
CA ARG A 91 20.70 -7.06 1.95
C ARG A 91 19.60 -7.75 1.14
N GLN A 92 18.34 -7.62 1.57
CA GLN A 92 17.20 -8.23 0.89
C GLN A 92 16.57 -7.23 -0.08
N SER A 93 16.10 -7.74 -1.22
CA SER A 93 15.24 -7.02 -2.14
C SER A 93 13.98 -7.85 -2.39
N PHE A 94 12.86 -7.15 -2.47
CA PHE A 94 11.55 -7.64 -2.86
C PHE A 94 11.12 -6.83 -4.08
N SER A 95 10.66 -7.49 -5.13
CA SER A 95 10.24 -6.80 -6.35
C SER A 95 8.98 -7.44 -6.91
N MET A 96 8.08 -6.61 -7.42
CA MET A 96 6.91 -7.04 -8.16
C MET A 96 6.70 -6.09 -9.32
N GLU A 97 6.56 -6.65 -10.51
CA GLU A 97 6.43 -5.91 -11.76
C GLU A 97 4.98 -5.90 -12.23
N ARG A 98 4.64 -4.89 -13.04
CA ARG A 98 3.34 -4.76 -13.72
C ARG A 98 2.13 -4.74 -12.78
N ILE A 99 2.29 -4.18 -11.59
CA ILE A 99 1.19 -3.95 -10.63
C ILE A 99 0.25 -2.91 -11.22
N PRO A 100 -1.05 -3.18 -11.39
CA PRO A 100 -1.98 -2.16 -11.82
C PRO A 100 -2.00 -0.98 -10.83
N GLY A 101 -1.88 0.25 -11.31
CA GLY A 101 -1.75 1.46 -10.49
C GLY A 101 -2.92 1.70 -9.54
N TRP A 102 -4.11 1.19 -9.89
CA TRP A 102 -5.27 1.18 -9.00
C TRP A 102 -5.11 0.31 -7.74
N ARG A 103 -4.11 -0.59 -7.66
CA ARG A 103 -3.81 -1.38 -6.46
C ARG A 103 -3.03 -0.61 -5.41
N LEU A 104 -2.30 0.44 -5.81
CA LEU A 104 -1.51 1.29 -4.92
C LEU A 104 -2.22 2.65 -4.69
N GLN A 105 -3.52 2.58 -4.43
CA GLN A 105 -4.38 3.73 -4.11
C GLN A 105 -4.39 4.01 -2.60
N PRO A 106 -4.95 5.15 -2.14
CA PRO A 106 -4.91 5.50 -0.73
C PRO A 106 -5.50 4.42 0.18
N GLY A 107 -4.74 4.01 1.19
CA GLY A 107 -5.12 2.94 2.11
C GLY A 107 -4.68 1.54 1.69
N ALA A 108 -3.91 1.41 0.60
CA ALA A 108 -3.28 0.15 0.26
C ALA A 108 -2.24 -0.26 1.33
N THR A 109 -2.23 -1.53 1.67
CA THR A 109 -1.25 -2.13 2.59
C THR A 109 -0.36 -3.08 1.80
N VAL A 110 0.94 -3.05 2.10
CA VAL A 110 1.92 -3.96 1.52
C VAL A 110 2.53 -4.81 2.63
N TRP A 111 2.43 -6.12 2.47
CA TRP A 111 3.13 -7.07 3.34
C TRP A 111 4.29 -7.67 2.56
N LEU A 112 5.44 -7.71 3.21
CA LEU A 112 6.65 -8.33 2.70
C LEU A 112 7.01 -9.45 3.64
N GLY A 113 7.52 -10.54 3.12
CA GLY A 113 8.06 -11.53 4.02
C GLY A 113 9.00 -12.54 3.40
N GLN A 114 9.69 -13.23 4.28
CA GLN A 114 10.66 -14.24 3.95
C GLN A 114 10.43 -15.46 4.82
N ILE A 115 10.43 -16.63 4.20
CA ILE A 115 10.50 -17.93 4.84
C ILE A 115 11.91 -18.44 4.60
N ASP A 116 12.71 -18.52 5.67
CA ASP A 116 14.09 -19.00 5.64
C ASP A 116 14.23 -20.49 5.97
N ASP A 117 13.23 -21.02 6.66
CA ASP A 117 13.18 -22.40 7.11
C ASP A 117 11.73 -22.83 7.21
N PHE A 118 11.30 -23.64 6.25
CA PHE A 118 9.92 -24.12 6.15
C PHE A 118 9.45 -24.89 7.38
N ASN A 119 10.36 -25.52 8.12
CA ASN A 119 10.00 -26.25 9.35
C ASN A 119 9.54 -25.31 10.47
N LYS A 120 9.88 -24.02 10.39
CA LYS A 120 9.42 -22.99 11.35
C LYS A 120 8.06 -22.43 10.99
N VAL A 121 7.51 -22.83 9.85
CA VAL A 121 6.22 -22.38 9.34
C VAL A 121 5.20 -23.49 9.57
N VAL A 122 4.04 -23.14 10.10
CA VAL A 122 2.95 -24.08 10.37
C VAL A 122 1.89 -23.90 9.28
N SER A 123 1.45 -24.99 8.66
CA SER A 123 0.36 -24.95 7.68
C SER A 123 -0.98 -24.70 8.37
N ILE A 124 -1.97 -24.22 7.62
CA ILE A 124 -3.32 -23.95 8.14
C ILE A 124 -3.91 -25.20 8.78
N ALA A 125 -3.81 -26.35 8.11
CA ALA A 125 -4.30 -27.62 8.66
C ALA A 125 -3.66 -27.97 10.00
N LYS A 126 -2.35 -27.69 10.17
CA LYS A 126 -1.65 -27.94 11.43
C LYS A 126 -2.01 -26.95 12.53
N GLU A 127 -2.17 -25.67 12.19
CA GLU A 127 -2.63 -24.63 13.13
C GLU A 127 -4.02 -24.94 13.67
N ASP A 128 -4.92 -25.36 12.78
CA ASP A 128 -6.32 -25.68 13.09
C ASP A 128 -6.49 -27.09 13.66
N LYS A 129 -5.40 -27.86 13.80
CA LYS A 129 -5.38 -29.24 14.31
C LYS A 129 -6.27 -30.21 13.52
N MET A 130 -6.38 -29.99 12.22
CA MET A 130 -7.14 -30.85 11.31
C MET A 130 -6.55 -32.25 11.21
N LEU A 131 -7.42 -33.25 11.10
CA LEU A 131 -7.02 -34.63 10.85
C LEU A 131 -6.79 -34.88 9.34
N PRO A 132 -5.84 -35.75 8.95
CA PRO A 132 -5.61 -36.10 7.53
C PRO A 132 -6.83 -36.64 6.77
N THR A 133 -7.84 -37.13 7.49
CA THR A 133 -9.08 -37.67 6.94
C THR A 133 -10.14 -36.60 6.64
N GLU A 134 -9.95 -35.37 7.10
CA GLU A 134 -10.87 -34.27 6.83
C GLU A 134 -10.79 -33.83 5.37
N ALA A 135 -11.93 -33.49 4.77
CA ALA A 135 -12.05 -33.23 3.34
C ALA A 135 -11.10 -32.11 2.84
N ASP A 136 -10.91 -31.07 3.65
CA ASP A 136 -10.10 -29.91 3.29
C ASP A 136 -8.62 -30.06 3.67
N TYR A 137 -8.23 -31.14 4.36
CA TYR A 137 -6.87 -31.30 4.90
C TYR A 137 -5.80 -31.18 3.83
N ALA A 138 -5.97 -31.88 2.70
CA ALA A 138 -4.97 -31.89 1.63
C ALA A 138 -4.71 -30.48 1.07
N VAL A 139 -5.76 -29.66 0.95
CA VAL A 139 -5.68 -28.28 0.45
C VAL A 139 -5.10 -27.35 1.52
N LEU A 140 -5.54 -27.48 2.78
CA LEU A 140 -5.10 -26.60 3.85
C LEU A 140 -3.71 -26.96 4.42
N ASN A 141 -3.20 -28.15 4.11
CA ASN A 141 -1.85 -28.56 4.52
C ASN A 141 -0.75 -27.98 3.62
N SER A 142 -1.07 -27.54 2.40
CA SER A 142 -0.16 -26.79 1.50
C SER A 142 -0.34 -25.27 1.56
N ARG A 143 -1.28 -24.81 2.40
CA ARG A 143 -1.58 -23.40 2.63
C ARG A 143 -1.00 -22.90 3.93
N TYR A 144 -0.55 -21.65 3.91
CA TYR A 144 0.06 -21.00 5.05
C TYR A 144 -0.61 -19.66 5.31
N ARG A 145 -1.08 -19.45 6.56
CA ARG A 145 -1.53 -18.14 7.00
C ARG A 145 -0.34 -17.22 7.16
N LEU A 146 -0.42 -16.09 6.48
CA LEU A 146 0.43 -14.94 6.70
C LEU A 146 -0.36 -13.89 7.48
N ALA A 147 0.27 -12.75 7.71
CA ALA A 147 -0.30 -11.56 8.34
C ALA A 147 -1.82 -11.37 8.14
N ASP A 148 -2.55 -11.06 9.21
CA ASP A 148 -3.96 -10.65 9.18
C ASP A 148 -4.88 -11.56 8.32
N TYR A 149 -4.69 -12.87 8.40
CA TYR A 149 -5.46 -13.91 7.70
C TYR A 149 -5.22 -14.03 6.18
N ASN A 150 -4.25 -13.32 5.61
CA ASN A 150 -3.86 -13.56 4.22
C ASN A 150 -3.31 -14.99 4.08
N VAL A 151 -3.56 -15.65 2.94
CA VAL A 151 -3.16 -17.05 2.72
C VAL A 151 -2.29 -17.13 1.48
N ILE A 152 -1.17 -17.84 1.58
CA ILE A 152 -0.38 -18.20 0.40
C ILE A 152 -0.42 -19.70 0.17
N ASP A 153 -0.50 -20.05 -1.11
CA ASP A 153 -0.30 -21.38 -1.63
C ASP A 153 1.19 -21.56 -1.94
N LEU A 154 1.83 -22.57 -1.34
CA LEU A 154 3.23 -22.90 -1.63
C LEU A 154 3.28 -24.28 -2.28
N PRO A 155 3.34 -24.33 -3.63
CA PRO A 155 3.04 -25.54 -4.38
C PRO A 155 4.08 -26.65 -4.23
N ASP A 156 5.30 -26.34 -3.76
CA ASP A 156 6.29 -27.37 -3.40
C ASP A 156 7.30 -26.84 -2.38
N THR A 157 7.20 -27.30 -1.13
CA THR A 157 8.05 -26.83 -0.02
C THR A 157 9.36 -27.59 0.10
N VAL A 158 9.53 -28.68 -0.65
CA VAL A 158 10.74 -29.51 -0.64
C VAL A 158 11.84 -28.88 -1.51
N LEU A 159 11.46 -28.14 -2.56
CA LEU A 159 12.40 -27.60 -3.55
C LEU A 159 13.02 -26.26 -3.18
N HIS A 160 12.48 -25.53 -2.20
CA HIS A 160 12.85 -24.14 -1.95
C HIS A 160 13.39 -23.95 -0.53
N LYS A 161 14.69 -23.61 -0.43
CA LYS A 161 15.33 -23.30 0.87
C LYS A 161 14.88 -21.96 1.41
N GLN A 162 14.50 -21.04 0.53
CA GLN A 162 14.01 -19.72 0.89
C GLN A 162 12.88 -19.29 -0.03
N VAL A 163 11.81 -18.77 0.56
CA VAL A 163 10.71 -18.11 -0.16
C VAL A 163 10.63 -16.65 0.27
N LYS A 164 10.58 -15.75 -0.71
CA LYS A 164 10.28 -14.33 -0.51
C LYS A 164 8.96 -14.00 -1.14
N TYR A 165 8.17 -13.18 -0.47
CA TYR A 165 6.89 -12.76 -1.00
C TYR A 165 6.63 -11.27 -0.78
N ILE A 166 5.76 -10.76 -1.63
CA ILE A 166 5.13 -9.45 -1.52
C ILE A 166 3.63 -9.63 -1.74
N ILE A 167 2.82 -9.06 -0.85
CA ILE A 167 1.36 -9.02 -0.92
C ILE A 167 0.94 -7.55 -0.92
N ILE A 168 0.02 -7.20 -1.81
CA ILE A 168 -0.56 -5.86 -1.89
C ILE A 168 -2.07 -6.03 -1.79
N ASN A 169 -2.66 -5.48 -0.73
CA ASN A 169 -4.10 -5.36 -0.60
C ASN A 169 -4.45 -3.90 -0.82
N GLY A 170 -5.10 -3.65 -1.95
CA GLY A 170 -5.57 -2.33 -2.34
C GLY A 170 -7.08 -2.29 -2.46
N TYR A 171 -7.64 -1.09 -2.59
CA TYR A 171 -9.05 -0.89 -2.89
C TYR A 171 -9.22 -0.58 -4.38
N GLY A 172 -9.86 -1.50 -5.12
CA GLY A 172 -10.27 -1.30 -6.50
C GLY A 172 -11.79 -1.29 -6.61
N GLN A 173 -12.40 -0.30 -7.28
CA GLN A 173 -13.86 -0.21 -7.48
C GLN A 173 -14.72 -0.44 -6.20
N GLY A 174 -14.20 -0.07 -5.03
CA GLY A 174 -14.89 -0.27 -3.75
C GLY A 174 -14.74 -1.68 -3.13
N THR A 175 -13.93 -2.56 -3.72
CA THR A 175 -13.66 -3.92 -3.24
C THR A 175 -12.19 -4.07 -2.84
N LEU A 176 -11.93 -4.80 -1.75
CA LEU A 176 -10.58 -5.20 -1.35
C LEU A 176 -10.05 -6.23 -2.36
N LEU A 177 -8.91 -5.94 -2.96
CA LEU A 177 -8.29 -6.81 -3.94
C LEU A 177 -6.85 -7.12 -3.55
N GLU A 178 -6.54 -8.40 -3.52
CA GLU A 178 -5.23 -8.95 -3.16
C GLU A 178 -4.43 -9.30 -4.43
N SER A 179 -3.14 -8.99 -4.40
CA SER A 179 -2.13 -9.52 -5.33
C SER A 179 -0.97 -10.01 -4.51
N TRP A 180 -0.41 -11.13 -4.89
CA TRP A 180 0.84 -11.59 -4.32
C TRP A 180 1.78 -12.15 -5.36
N TRP A 181 3.06 -12.13 -5.02
CA TRP A 181 4.12 -12.73 -5.80
C TRP A 181 5.10 -13.44 -4.88
N VAL A 182 5.53 -14.63 -5.30
CA VAL A 182 6.52 -15.45 -4.59
C VAL A 182 7.76 -15.60 -5.47
N ALA A 183 8.91 -15.18 -4.97
CA ALA A 183 10.21 -15.58 -5.46
C ALA A 183 10.74 -16.72 -4.60
N SER A 184 11.05 -17.84 -5.23
CA SER A 184 11.86 -18.89 -4.63
C SER A 184 13.33 -18.75 -5.06
N LYS A 185 14.26 -18.98 -4.14
CA LYS A 185 15.69 -19.13 -4.45
C LYS A 185 16.21 -20.49 -4.00
#